data_AF-A0A2N3G7S5-F1
#
_entry.id   AF-A0A2N3G7S5-F1
#
_cell.length_a   1.000
_cell.length_b   1.000
_cell.length_c   1.000
_cell.angle_alpha   90.00
_cell.angle_beta   90.00
_cell.angle_gamma   90.00
#
_symmetry.space_group_name_H-M   'P 1'
#
loop_
_entity.id
_entity.type
_entity.pdbx_description
1 polymer ?
#
loop_
_entity_poly.entity_id
_entity_poly.type
_entity_poly.pdbx_seq_one_letter_code
_entity_poly.pdbx_strand_id
1 'polypeptide(L)'
;MILEMIGRATGALVGYGKLLSGAMASLPPRVVADAINDNPDFLAKVMEQVDPVVVAGALGGNPQILVDYLREIDPGPIAEALNLSPDFLIRTIDALSPDVIAEVIGDTPGFIGGLMRTLDPEVLARAVNENPEFVVRLTSKISPDLVARVANNNAAWITEMLSKIDPGVVASSVNANAGWLAAVANEIDPKAIADTVNAIGDWASQLIRQVDPAVIADAVDEIASLLERVLDSLSPETLISIVNKLAKNRVLGQVAIEMAYSVPMKHKLMKGSVQMLGASRMDKSRLPTRSNNHPYVLPR
;
A
#
# COMPACT_ATOMS: atom_id res chain seq x y z
N MET A 1 44.88 15.47 2.38
CA MET A 1 45.01 14.10 1.86
C MET A 1 43.65 13.42 1.65
N ILE A 2 42.84 13.21 2.70
CA ILE A 2 41.50 12.57 2.56
C ILE A 2 40.55 13.38 1.66
N LEU A 3 40.43 14.70 1.86
CA LEU A 3 39.61 15.59 1.02
C LEU A 3 40.04 15.62 -0.46
N GLU A 4 41.33 15.45 -0.73
CA GLU A 4 41.87 15.44 -2.10
C GLU A 4 41.60 14.09 -2.80
N MET A 5 41.70 12.98 -2.07
CA MET A 5 41.28 11.66 -2.57
C MET A 5 39.78 11.61 -2.83
N ILE A 6 38.96 12.16 -1.93
CA ILE A 6 37.51 12.29 -2.13
C ILE A 6 37.25 13.15 -3.38
N GLY A 7 37.89 14.31 -3.50
CA GLY A 7 37.73 15.19 -4.66
C GLY A 7 38.10 14.53 -6.00
N ARG A 8 39.19 13.76 -6.05
CA ARG A 8 39.60 13.02 -7.26
C ARG A 8 38.63 11.87 -7.57
N ALA A 9 38.20 11.12 -6.56
CA ALA A 9 37.23 10.03 -6.72
C ALA A 9 35.88 10.57 -7.21
N THR A 10 35.34 11.62 -6.58
CA THR A 10 34.12 12.31 -7.03
C THR A 10 34.28 12.86 -8.44
N GLY A 11 35.42 13.47 -8.78
CA GLY A 11 35.68 13.99 -10.11
C GLY A 11 35.71 12.91 -11.19
N ALA A 12 36.33 11.76 -10.90
CA ALA A 12 36.37 10.61 -11.81
C ALA A 12 34.96 9.99 -11.99
N LEU A 13 34.22 9.79 -10.89
CA LEU A 13 32.85 9.27 -10.91
C LEU A 13 31.90 10.16 -11.74
N VAL A 14 31.96 11.48 -11.53
CA VAL A 14 31.17 12.44 -12.32
C VAL A 14 31.59 12.42 -13.79
N GLY A 15 32.89 12.28 -14.08
CA GLY A 15 33.42 12.18 -15.44
C GLY A 15 32.90 10.94 -16.18
N TYR A 16 32.96 9.76 -15.55
CA TYR A 16 32.46 8.51 -16.13
C TYR A 16 30.94 8.52 -16.30
N GLY A 17 30.19 9.02 -15.32
CA GLY A 17 28.73 9.16 -15.43
C GLY A 17 28.32 10.05 -16.60
N LYS A 18 29.00 11.18 -16.80
CA LYS A 18 28.74 12.07 -17.94
C LYS A 18 29.11 11.44 -19.29
N LEU A 19 30.22 10.70 -19.35
CA LEU A 19 30.61 9.99 -20.57
C LEU A 19 29.59 8.91 -20.92
N LEU A 20 29.15 8.12 -19.93
CA LEU A 20 28.14 7.09 -20.12
C LEU A 20 26.80 7.71 -20.54
N SER A 21 26.36 8.78 -19.87
CA SER A 21 25.15 9.53 -20.23
C SER A 21 25.22 10.07 -21.67
N GLY A 22 26.36 10.63 -22.08
CA GLY A 22 26.59 11.09 -23.44
C GLY A 22 26.60 9.96 -24.48
N ALA A 23 27.19 8.80 -24.15
CA ALA A 23 27.16 7.63 -25.01
C ALA A 23 25.72 7.11 -25.18
N MET A 24 24.99 6.98 -24.08
CA MET A 24 23.56 6.63 -24.07
C MET A 24 22.72 7.64 -24.86
N ALA A 25 23.02 8.93 -24.80
CA ALA A 25 22.32 9.95 -25.59
C ALA A 25 22.53 9.82 -27.11
N SER A 26 23.64 9.21 -27.52
CA SER A 26 24.02 9.05 -28.94
C SER A 26 23.51 7.76 -29.58
N LEU A 27 23.06 6.79 -28.78
CA LEU A 27 22.51 5.53 -29.26
C LEU A 27 20.98 5.64 -29.35
N PRO A 28 20.35 5.16 -30.45
CA PRO A 28 18.90 5.13 -30.54
C PRO A 28 18.30 4.18 -29.49
N PRO A 29 17.24 4.58 -28.75
CA PRO A 29 16.59 3.76 -27.73
C PRO A 29 16.29 2.33 -28.16
N ARG A 30 15.71 2.20 -29.35
CA ARG A 30 15.33 0.91 -29.94
C ARG A 30 16.52 -0.02 -30.18
N VAL A 31 17.67 0.51 -30.60
CA VAL A 31 18.86 -0.32 -30.88
C VAL A 31 19.41 -0.94 -29.60
N VAL A 32 19.42 -0.16 -28.50
CA VAL A 32 19.83 -0.68 -27.20
C VAL A 32 18.78 -1.63 -26.64
N ALA A 33 17.50 -1.34 -26.86
CA ALA A 33 16.42 -2.24 -26.47
C ALA A 33 16.53 -3.60 -27.16
N ASP A 34 16.68 -3.62 -28.49
CA ASP A 34 16.90 -4.85 -29.25
C ASP A 34 18.14 -5.60 -28.72
N ALA A 35 19.25 -4.89 -28.47
CA ALA A 35 20.46 -5.50 -27.92
C ALA A 35 20.24 -6.10 -26.51
N ILE A 36 19.49 -5.45 -25.63
CA ILE A 36 19.16 -5.97 -24.29
C ILE A 36 18.22 -7.18 -24.41
N ASN A 37 17.15 -7.04 -25.20
CA ASN A 37 16.11 -8.05 -25.37
C ASN A 37 16.67 -9.35 -25.96
N ASP A 38 17.61 -9.24 -26.91
CA ASP A 38 18.24 -10.39 -27.56
C ASP A 38 19.37 -11.02 -26.73
N ASN A 39 19.82 -10.38 -25.64
CA ASN A 39 21.01 -10.83 -24.88
C ASN A 39 20.82 -10.78 -23.34
N PRO A 40 19.82 -11.48 -22.77
CA PRO A 40 19.54 -11.48 -21.32
C PRO A 40 20.74 -11.98 -20.47
N ASP A 41 21.43 -13.04 -20.91
CA ASP A 41 22.59 -13.58 -20.20
C ASP A 41 23.78 -12.59 -20.15
N PHE A 42 23.92 -11.75 -21.18
CA PHE A 42 24.96 -10.73 -21.21
C PHE A 42 24.65 -9.63 -20.19
N LEU A 43 23.39 -9.22 -20.08
CA LEU A 43 22.97 -8.20 -19.12
C LEU A 43 23.29 -8.59 -17.68
N ALA A 44 23.02 -9.83 -17.28
CA ALA A 44 23.36 -10.33 -15.94
C ALA A 44 24.87 -10.21 -15.68
N LYS A 45 25.71 -10.61 -16.63
CA LYS A 45 27.17 -10.46 -16.52
C LYS A 45 27.61 -9.00 -16.47
N VAL A 46 26.94 -8.11 -17.19
CA VAL A 46 27.23 -6.67 -17.11
C VAL A 46 26.90 -6.14 -15.72
N MET A 47 25.76 -6.51 -15.13
CA MET A 47 25.38 -6.10 -13.77
C MET A 47 26.38 -6.58 -12.71
N GLU A 48 26.99 -7.75 -12.90
CA GLU A 48 28.06 -8.24 -12.01
C GLU A 48 29.34 -7.38 -12.07
N GLN A 49 29.62 -6.75 -13.22
CA GLN A 49 30.90 -6.06 -13.47
C GLN A 49 30.79 -4.53 -13.36
N VAL A 50 29.59 -3.97 -13.54
CA VAL A 50 29.35 -2.53 -13.53
C VAL A 50 29.10 -2.05 -12.11
N ASP A 51 29.78 -0.97 -11.72
CA ASP A 51 29.48 -0.28 -10.45
C ASP A 51 28.14 0.46 -10.54
N PRO A 52 27.13 0.11 -9.71
CA PRO A 52 25.84 0.79 -9.62
C PRO A 52 25.93 2.31 -9.46
N VAL A 53 26.98 2.83 -8.81
CA VAL A 53 27.17 4.28 -8.61
C VAL A 53 27.43 5.00 -9.93
N VAL A 54 28.12 4.36 -10.87
CA VAL A 54 28.39 4.93 -12.20
C VAL A 54 27.10 5.00 -13.01
N VAL A 55 26.28 3.94 -12.93
CA VAL A 55 24.94 3.90 -13.56
C VAL A 55 24.07 5.00 -12.96
N ALA A 56 23.98 5.07 -11.63
CA ALA A 56 23.19 6.10 -10.95
C ALA A 56 23.62 7.53 -11.31
N GLY A 57 24.92 7.78 -11.41
CA GLY A 57 25.46 9.08 -11.85
C GLY A 57 25.09 9.43 -13.29
N ALA A 58 25.07 8.44 -14.20
CA ALA A 58 24.62 8.65 -15.58
C ALA A 58 23.11 8.92 -15.66
N LEU A 59 22.31 8.20 -14.86
CA LEU A 59 20.86 8.33 -14.79
C LEU A 59 20.43 9.67 -14.18
N GLY A 60 21.03 10.07 -13.06
CA GLY A 60 20.69 11.32 -12.38
C GLY A 60 21.02 12.58 -13.20
N GLY A 61 21.92 12.48 -14.18
CA GLY A 61 22.23 13.57 -15.10
C GLY A 61 21.20 13.75 -16.22
N ASN A 62 20.44 12.71 -16.57
CA ASN A 62 19.42 12.76 -17.63
C ASN A 62 18.39 11.61 -17.48
N PRO A 63 17.38 11.76 -16.60
CA PRO A 63 16.37 10.73 -16.37
C PRO A 63 15.53 10.41 -17.62
N GLN A 64 15.29 11.40 -18.49
CA GLN A 64 14.49 11.22 -19.71
C GLN A 64 15.10 10.19 -20.67
N ILE A 65 16.43 10.13 -20.76
CA ILE A 65 17.10 9.10 -21.58
C ILE A 65 16.71 7.70 -21.11
N LEU A 66 16.67 7.48 -19.79
CA LEU A 66 16.26 6.19 -19.25
C LEU A 66 14.79 5.91 -19.55
N VAL A 67 13.91 6.89 -19.40
CA VAL A 67 12.49 6.76 -19.77
C VAL A 67 12.34 6.32 -21.22
N ASP A 68 13.10 6.92 -22.14
CA ASP A 68 13.05 6.59 -23.56
C ASP A 68 13.52 5.15 -23.83
N TYR A 69 14.57 4.69 -23.15
CA TYR A 69 15.02 3.29 -23.22
C TYR A 69 13.99 2.31 -22.66
N LEU A 70 13.46 2.58 -21.46
CA LEU A 70 12.52 1.68 -20.77
C LEU A 70 11.16 1.56 -21.48
N ARG A 71 10.82 2.51 -22.35
CA ARG A 71 9.64 2.41 -23.23
C ARG A 71 9.82 1.39 -24.36
N GLU A 72 11.05 1.09 -24.74
CA GLU A 72 11.39 0.16 -25.83
C GLU A 72 11.86 -1.21 -25.31
N ILE A 73 12.47 -1.27 -24.11
CA ILE A 73 12.98 -2.50 -23.49
C ILE A 73 11.84 -3.39 -22.99
N ASP A 74 11.94 -4.70 -23.23
CA ASP A 74 11.10 -5.69 -22.55
C ASP A 74 11.55 -5.81 -21.08
N PRO A 75 10.64 -5.67 -20.10
CA PRO A 75 10.98 -5.83 -18.69
C PRO A 75 11.55 -7.21 -18.31
N GLY A 76 11.21 -8.27 -19.05
CA GLY A 76 11.60 -9.65 -18.72
C GLY A 76 13.11 -9.85 -18.54
N PRO A 77 13.95 -9.55 -19.56
CA PRO A 77 15.40 -9.63 -19.48
C PRO A 77 16.01 -8.85 -18.29
N ILE A 78 15.50 -7.64 -18.02
CA ILE A 78 15.96 -6.84 -16.87
C ILE A 78 15.63 -7.55 -15.56
N ALA A 79 14.39 -8.04 -15.41
CA ALA A 79 13.95 -8.74 -14.21
C ALA A 79 14.75 -10.02 -13.95
N GLU A 80 15.04 -10.82 -14.99
CA GLU A 80 15.87 -12.01 -14.87
C GLU A 80 17.30 -11.68 -14.43
N ALA A 81 17.90 -10.64 -15.01
CA ALA A 81 19.22 -10.18 -14.61
C ALA A 81 19.26 -9.69 -13.16
N LEU A 82 18.22 -8.96 -12.71
CA LEU A 82 18.10 -8.53 -11.31
C LEU A 82 17.91 -9.71 -10.35
N ASN A 83 17.19 -10.76 -10.75
CA ASN A 83 17.05 -11.99 -9.97
C ASN A 83 18.39 -12.69 -9.75
N LEU A 84 19.28 -12.65 -10.75
CA LEU A 84 20.63 -13.21 -10.66
C LEU A 84 21.60 -12.29 -9.90
N SER A 85 21.33 -10.98 -9.86
CA SER A 85 22.19 -9.95 -9.26
C SER A 85 21.43 -9.04 -8.28
N PRO A 86 20.85 -9.57 -7.19
CA PRO A 86 20.04 -8.76 -6.26
C PRO A 86 20.84 -7.62 -5.59
N ASP A 87 22.13 -7.83 -5.33
CA ASP A 87 23.00 -6.80 -4.72
C ASP A 87 23.20 -5.58 -5.64
N PHE A 88 23.08 -5.77 -6.97
CA PHE A 88 23.12 -4.68 -7.92
C PHE A 88 21.92 -3.74 -7.71
N LEU A 89 20.72 -4.29 -7.51
CA LEU A 89 19.50 -3.51 -7.25
C LEU A 89 19.64 -2.67 -5.97
N ILE A 90 20.07 -3.32 -4.88
CA ILE A 90 20.23 -2.69 -3.56
C ILE A 90 21.17 -1.48 -3.68
N ARG A 91 22.36 -1.69 -4.25
CA ARG A 91 23.36 -0.64 -4.44
C ARG A 91 22.93 0.44 -5.43
N THR A 92 22.09 0.10 -6.41
CA THR A 92 21.54 1.06 -7.36
C THR A 92 20.54 1.99 -6.66
N ILE A 93 19.67 1.43 -5.80
CA ILE A 93 18.73 2.21 -4.99
C ILE A 93 19.48 3.14 -4.02
N ASP A 94 20.53 2.65 -3.36
CA ASP A 94 21.40 3.46 -2.48
C ASP A 94 22.03 4.66 -3.21
N ALA A 95 22.35 4.48 -4.50
CA ALA A 95 23.05 5.50 -5.29
C ALA A 95 22.11 6.48 -6.01
N LEU A 96 20.83 6.13 -6.20
CA LEU A 96 19.86 6.95 -6.92
C LEU A 96 19.09 7.89 -5.99
N SER A 97 18.66 9.04 -6.54
CA SER A 97 17.74 9.91 -5.80
C SER A 97 16.29 9.40 -5.94
N PRO A 98 15.47 9.54 -4.89
CA PRO A 98 14.04 9.22 -4.98
C PRO A 98 13.30 10.00 -6.07
N ASP A 99 13.76 11.21 -6.39
CA ASP A 99 13.18 12.04 -7.47
C ASP A 99 13.34 11.40 -8.85
N VAL A 100 14.55 10.90 -9.16
CA VAL A 100 14.84 10.24 -10.44
C VAL A 100 13.99 8.98 -10.59
N ILE A 101 13.89 8.17 -9.53
CA ILE A 101 13.07 6.95 -9.55
C ILE A 101 11.58 7.27 -9.65
N ALA A 102 11.08 8.31 -8.97
CA ALA A 102 9.68 8.71 -9.07
C ALA A 102 9.32 9.17 -10.49
N GLU A 103 10.18 9.95 -11.14
CA GLU A 103 10.02 10.37 -12.54
C GLU A 103 9.96 9.16 -13.48
N VAL A 104 10.94 8.25 -13.35
CA VAL A 104 10.99 7.03 -14.18
C VAL A 104 9.75 6.16 -13.98
N ILE A 105 9.32 5.93 -12.73
CA ILE A 105 8.10 5.15 -12.43
C ILE A 105 6.87 5.82 -13.05
N GLY A 106 6.75 7.13 -12.91
CA GLY A 106 5.65 7.93 -13.45
C GLY A 106 5.50 7.79 -14.97
N ASP A 107 6.62 7.79 -15.69
CA ASP A 107 6.65 7.81 -17.15
C ASP A 107 6.75 6.42 -17.81
N THR A 108 6.97 5.37 -17.03
CA THR A 108 7.14 3.98 -17.51
C THR A 108 6.26 2.95 -16.79
N PRO A 109 4.96 3.22 -16.53
CA PRO A 109 4.11 2.34 -15.73
C PRO A 109 3.95 0.94 -16.32
N GLY A 110 3.98 0.81 -17.65
CA GLY A 110 3.93 -0.48 -18.34
C GLY A 110 5.18 -1.32 -18.13
N PHE A 111 6.36 -0.67 -18.07
CA PHE A 111 7.63 -1.34 -17.77
C PHE A 111 7.63 -1.89 -16.34
N ILE A 112 7.21 -1.08 -15.36
CA ILE A 112 7.07 -1.50 -13.96
C ILE A 112 6.11 -2.69 -13.81
N GLY A 113 4.94 -2.61 -14.46
CA GLY A 113 3.99 -3.72 -14.45
C GLY A 113 4.52 -4.99 -15.13
N GLY A 114 5.42 -4.87 -16.10
CA GLY A 114 6.10 -6.03 -16.69
C GLY A 114 7.21 -6.60 -15.82
N LEU A 115 7.98 -5.76 -15.11
CA LEU A 115 8.97 -6.23 -14.14
C LEU A 115 8.31 -7.14 -13.09
N MET A 116 7.15 -6.76 -12.57
CA MET A 116 6.40 -7.56 -11.58
C MET A 116 5.91 -8.92 -12.09
N ARG A 117 5.97 -9.20 -13.40
CA ARG A 117 5.64 -10.53 -13.93
C ARG A 117 6.78 -11.54 -13.82
N THR A 118 8.02 -11.06 -13.69
CA THR A 118 9.23 -11.89 -13.80
C THR A 118 10.20 -11.69 -12.64
N LEU A 119 10.24 -10.49 -12.05
CA LEU A 119 11.12 -10.18 -10.92
C LEU A 119 10.65 -10.97 -9.70
N ASP A 120 11.58 -11.60 -8.99
CA ASP A 120 11.29 -12.29 -7.74
C ASP A 120 10.90 -11.25 -6.66
N PRO A 121 9.72 -11.38 -6.03
CA PRO A 121 9.30 -10.52 -4.92
C PRO A 121 10.33 -10.39 -3.80
N GLU A 122 11.13 -11.43 -3.55
CA GLU A 122 12.16 -11.44 -2.50
C GLU A 122 13.31 -10.48 -2.81
N VAL A 123 13.68 -10.35 -4.09
CA VAL A 123 14.75 -9.44 -4.53
C VAL A 123 14.36 -8.01 -4.24
N LEU A 124 13.13 -7.60 -4.59
CA LEU A 124 12.67 -6.25 -4.29
C LEU A 124 12.39 -6.06 -2.79
N ALA A 125 11.85 -7.05 -2.10
CA ALA A 125 11.62 -6.98 -0.65
C ALA A 125 12.93 -6.77 0.12
N ARG A 126 14.00 -7.48 -0.24
CA ARG A 126 15.34 -7.28 0.34
C ARG A 126 15.83 -5.85 0.08
N ALA A 127 15.68 -5.36 -1.14
CA ALA A 127 16.08 -4.00 -1.47
C ALA A 127 15.30 -2.94 -0.69
N VAL A 128 13.99 -3.13 -0.50
CA VAL A 128 13.14 -2.28 0.36
C VAL A 128 13.61 -2.32 1.82
N ASN A 129 13.90 -3.50 2.36
CA ASN A 129 14.32 -3.66 3.76
C ASN A 129 15.68 -3.01 4.05
N GLU A 130 16.61 -3.06 3.09
CA GLU A 130 17.95 -2.45 3.21
C GLU A 130 17.91 -0.92 2.97
N ASN A 131 16.83 -0.39 2.39
CA ASN A 131 16.71 1.01 1.98
C ASN A 131 15.45 1.73 2.56
N PRO A 132 15.17 1.65 3.87
CA PRO A 132 13.91 2.15 4.44
C PRO A 132 13.70 3.65 4.24
N GLU A 133 14.74 4.46 4.46
CA GLU A 133 14.63 5.92 4.30
C GLU A 133 14.38 6.32 2.84
N PHE A 134 14.99 5.61 1.90
CA PHE A 134 14.74 5.84 0.48
C PHE A 134 13.27 5.55 0.14
N VAL A 135 12.73 4.43 0.64
CA VAL A 135 11.34 4.03 0.41
C VAL A 135 10.36 5.05 0.99
N VAL A 136 10.61 5.55 2.20
CA VAL A 136 9.79 6.62 2.81
C VAL A 136 9.77 7.87 1.94
N ARG A 137 10.95 8.33 1.48
CA ARG A 137 11.07 9.51 0.61
C ARG A 137 10.43 9.30 -0.75
N LEU A 138 10.62 8.13 -1.35
CA LEU A 138 10.05 7.78 -2.65
C LEU A 138 8.52 7.73 -2.59
N THR A 139 7.95 7.18 -1.52
CA THR A 139 6.49 7.08 -1.31
C THR A 139 5.82 8.45 -1.42
N SER A 140 6.42 9.50 -0.85
CA SER A 140 5.89 10.88 -0.94
C SER A 140 5.90 11.49 -2.36
N LYS A 141 6.55 10.84 -3.33
CA LYS A 141 6.80 11.37 -4.69
C LYS A 141 6.05 10.62 -5.79
N ILE A 142 5.61 9.38 -5.55
CA ILE A 142 4.89 8.59 -6.55
C ILE A 142 3.40 8.92 -6.48
N SER A 143 2.71 8.93 -7.60
CA SER A 143 1.28 9.20 -7.65
C SER A 143 0.43 8.05 -7.02
N PRO A 144 -0.54 8.34 -6.13
CA PRO A 144 -1.41 7.32 -5.55
C PRO A 144 -2.17 6.48 -6.58
N ASP A 145 -2.71 7.11 -7.62
CA ASP A 145 -3.47 6.44 -8.69
C ASP A 145 -2.60 5.45 -9.46
N LEU A 146 -1.32 5.80 -9.66
CA LEU A 146 -0.38 4.93 -10.35
C LEU A 146 -0.08 3.69 -9.51
N VAL A 147 0.22 3.87 -8.22
CA VAL A 147 0.46 2.74 -7.33
C VAL A 147 -0.76 1.84 -7.23
N ALA A 148 -1.96 2.40 -7.10
CA ALA A 148 -3.18 1.61 -7.05
C ALA A 148 -3.44 0.81 -8.34
N ARG A 149 -3.25 1.44 -9.51
CA ARG A 149 -3.35 0.74 -10.81
C ARG A 149 -2.35 -0.41 -10.92
N VAL A 150 -1.09 -0.17 -10.57
CA VAL A 150 -0.06 -1.22 -10.61
C VAL A 150 -0.40 -2.32 -9.61
N ALA A 151 -0.87 -1.96 -8.42
CA ALA A 151 -1.21 -2.93 -7.37
C ALA A 151 -2.39 -3.83 -7.74
N ASN A 152 -3.46 -3.25 -8.28
CA ASN A 152 -4.63 -4.00 -8.73
C ASN A 152 -4.29 -5.04 -9.81
N ASN A 153 -3.31 -4.74 -10.67
CA ASN A 153 -2.87 -5.65 -11.73
C ASN A 153 -1.86 -6.70 -11.26
N ASN A 154 -1.29 -6.57 -10.06
CA ASN A 154 -0.19 -7.40 -9.56
C ASN A 154 -0.39 -7.87 -8.11
N ALA A 155 -1.64 -8.00 -7.66
CA ALA A 155 -1.98 -8.23 -6.25
C ALA A 155 -1.30 -9.48 -5.64
N ALA A 156 -1.21 -10.58 -6.38
CA ALA A 156 -0.56 -11.81 -5.92
C ALA A 156 0.95 -11.58 -5.67
N TRP A 157 1.63 -10.93 -6.61
CA TRP A 157 3.05 -10.60 -6.50
C TRP A 157 3.32 -9.65 -5.33
N ILE A 158 2.47 -8.63 -5.15
CA ILE A 158 2.57 -7.69 -4.01
C ILE A 158 2.32 -8.40 -2.69
N THR A 159 1.36 -9.32 -2.63
CA THR A 159 1.08 -10.11 -1.42
C THR A 159 2.32 -10.91 -1.01
N GLU A 160 2.98 -11.56 -1.98
CA GLU A 160 4.21 -12.29 -1.72
C GLU A 160 5.35 -11.37 -1.28
N MET A 161 5.54 -10.23 -1.96
CA MET A 161 6.54 -9.22 -1.58
C MET A 161 6.32 -8.71 -0.15
N LEU A 162 5.09 -8.32 0.19
CA LEU A 162 4.74 -7.82 1.53
C LEU A 162 5.04 -8.84 2.61
N SER A 163 4.81 -10.14 2.34
CA SER A 163 5.15 -11.20 3.30
C SER A 163 6.64 -11.30 3.65
N LYS A 164 7.52 -10.69 2.82
CA LYS A 164 8.98 -10.69 2.96
C LYS A 164 9.55 -9.34 3.41
N ILE A 165 8.74 -8.28 3.41
CA ILE A 165 9.16 -6.95 3.88
C ILE A 165 9.05 -6.89 5.40
N ASP A 166 9.98 -6.19 6.06
CA ASP A 166 9.85 -5.88 7.48
C ASP A 166 8.65 -4.93 7.71
N PRO A 167 7.67 -5.32 8.55
CA PRO A 167 6.52 -4.46 8.86
C PRO A 167 6.91 -3.06 9.36
N GLY A 168 8.08 -2.88 9.97
CA GLY A 168 8.58 -1.58 10.43
C GLY A 168 8.98 -0.63 9.33
N VAL A 169 9.45 -1.16 8.19
CA VAL A 169 9.73 -0.35 6.99
C VAL A 169 8.41 0.19 6.43
N VAL A 170 7.38 -0.66 6.35
CA VAL A 170 6.05 -0.22 5.90
C VAL A 170 5.42 0.74 6.90
N ALA A 171 5.51 0.46 8.20
CA ALA A 171 5.00 1.35 9.24
C ALA A 171 5.64 2.75 9.16
N SER A 172 6.95 2.83 8.92
CA SER A 172 7.65 4.11 8.75
C SER A 172 7.10 4.89 7.55
N SER A 173 6.88 4.21 6.42
CA SER A 173 6.24 4.81 5.24
C SER A 173 4.81 5.25 5.52
N VAL A 174 4.03 4.45 6.27
CA VAL A 174 2.66 4.79 6.68
C VAL A 174 2.63 6.04 7.54
N ASN A 175 3.46 6.08 8.58
CA ASN A 175 3.50 7.18 9.52
C ASN A 175 3.91 8.50 8.85
N ALA A 176 4.81 8.45 7.87
CA ALA A 176 5.25 9.62 7.14
C ALA A 176 4.31 10.06 6.00
N ASN A 177 3.43 9.18 5.52
CA ASN A 177 2.66 9.39 4.28
C ASN A 177 1.18 9.00 4.42
N ALA A 178 0.56 9.19 5.59
CA ALA A 178 -0.81 8.74 5.88
C ALA A 178 -1.85 9.19 4.83
N GLY A 179 -1.84 10.47 4.44
CA GLY A 179 -2.78 10.98 3.43
C GLY A 179 -2.57 10.39 2.03
N TRP A 180 -1.33 10.08 1.66
CA TRP A 180 -1.02 9.39 0.41
C TRP A 180 -1.55 7.95 0.42
N LEU A 181 -1.38 7.24 1.53
CA LEU A 181 -1.93 5.88 1.68
C LEU A 181 -3.44 5.85 1.68
N ALA A 182 -4.10 6.83 2.30
CA ALA A 182 -5.55 6.95 2.23
C ALA A 182 -6.02 7.10 0.77
N ALA A 183 -5.32 7.90 -0.03
CA ALA A 183 -5.60 8.04 -1.46
C ALA A 183 -5.37 6.72 -2.23
N VAL A 184 -4.28 5.99 -1.96
CA VAL A 184 -4.04 4.67 -2.57
C VAL A 184 -5.13 3.67 -2.18
N ALA A 185 -5.47 3.58 -0.90
CA ALA A 185 -6.46 2.64 -0.38
C ALA A 185 -7.86 2.86 -0.99
N ASN A 186 -8.21 4.11 -1.32
CA ASN A 186 -9.46 4.43 -2.01
C ASN A 186 -9.52 3.95 -3.47
N GLU A 187 -8.35 3.69 -4.09
CA GLU A 187 -8.23 3.31 -5.50
C GLU A 187 -7.91 1.81 -5.70
N ILE A 188 -7.46 1.10 -4.65
CA ILE A 188 -7.23 -0.35 -4.68
C ILE A 188 -8.58 -1.10 -4.62
N ASP A 189 -8.71 -2.17 -5.40
CA ASP A 189 -9.85 -3.09 -5.34
C ASP A 189 -10.01 -3.63 -3.90
N PRO A 190 -11.16 -3.40 -3.24
CA PRO A 190 -11.40 -3.93 -1.90
C PRO A 190 -11.21 -5.44 -1.78
N LYS A 191 -11.44 -6.20 -2.87
CA LYS A 191 -11.15 -7.63 -2.92
C LYS A 191 -9.66 -7.93 -2.86
N ALA A 192 -8.84 -7.16 -3.58
CA ALA A 192 -7.39 -7.31 -3.53
C ALA A 192 -6.84 -7.00 -2.12
N ILE A 193 -7.35 -5.96 -1.45
CA ILE A 193 -7.01 -5.65 -0.05
C ILE A 193 -7.38 -6.85 0.85
N ALA A 194 -8.62 -7.34 0.74
CA ALA A 194 -9.09 -8.43 1.59
C ALA A 194 -8.29 -9.72 1.37
N ASP A 195 -8.03 -10.10 0.11
CA ASP A 195 -7.25 -11.29 -0.23
C ASP A 195 -5.81 -11.15 0.30
N THR A 196 -5.19 -9.97 0.16
CA THR A 196 -3.85 -9.68 0.70
C THR A 196 -3.83 -9.81 2.22
N VAL A 197 -4.72 -9.10 2.94
CA VAL A 197 -4.78 -9.11 4.41
C VAL A 197 -5.01 -10.52 4.96
N ASN A 198 -5.85 -11.32 4.30
CA ASN A 198 -6.08 -12.71 4.68
C ASN A 198 -4.83 -13.58 4.49
N ALA A 199 -4.03 -13.32 3.46
CA ALA A 199 -2.79 -14.05 3.20
C ALA A 199 -1.66 -13.67 4.16
N ILE A 200 -1.59 -12.40 4.61
CA ILE A 200 -0.50 -11.87 5.43
C ILE A 200 -0.94 -11.47 6.85
N GLY A 201 -1.98 -12.09 7.41
CA GLY A 201 -2.63 -11.65 8.66
C GLY A 201 -1.70 -11.44 9.86
N ASP A 202 -0.71 -12.31 10.06
CA ASP A 202 0.28 -12.17 11.14
C ASP A 202 1.21 -10.97 10.90
N TRP A 203 1.61 -10.75 9.65
CA TRP A 203 2.39 -9.60 9.22
C TRP A 203 1.59 -8.30 9.37
N ALA A 204 0.32 -8.30 8.94
CA ALA A 204 -0.57 -7.15 9.11
C ALA A 204 -0.77 -6.79 10.58
N SER A 205 -0.86 -7.80 11.45
CA SER A 205 -0.92 -7.60 12.90
C SER A 205 0.36 -6.98 13.47
N GLN A 206 1.53 -7.31 12.91
CA GLN A 206 2.79 -6.66 13.26
C GLN A 206 2.86 -5.23 12.77
N LEU A 207 2.42 -4.96 11.54
CA LEU A 207 2.32 -3.62 10.98
C LEU A 207 1.47 -2.71 11.87
N ILE A 208 0.26 -3.14 12.23
CA ILE A 208 -0.66 -2.35 13.07
C ILE A 208 -0.05 -1.98 14.43
N ARG A 209 0.82 -2.85 15.00
CA ARG A 209 1.52 -2.54 16.26
C ARG A 209 2.61 -1.47 16.12
N GLN A 210 3.08 -1.22 14.91
CA GLN A 210 4.18 -0.30 14.61
C GLN A 210 3.71 1.03 14.00
N VAL A 211 2.49 1.07 13.44
CA VAL A 211 1.87 2.32 13.00
C VAL A 211 1.59 3.22 14.20
N ASP A 212 1.84 4.51 14.04
CA ASP A 212 1.57 5.52 15.07
C ASP A 212 0.08 5.48 15.44
N PRO A 213 -0.27 5.33 16.73
CA PRO A 213 -1.65 5.36 17.19
C PRO A 213 -2.42 6.61 16.73
N ALA A 214 -1.75 7.76 16.54
CA ALA A 214 -2.38 8.97 15.99
C ALA A 214 -2.86 8.78 14.55
N VAL A 215 -2.06 8.13 13.70
CA VAL A 215 -2.43 7.83 12.31
C VAL A 215 -3.63 6.88 12.26
N ILE A 216 -3.67 5.89 13.16
CA ILE A 216 -4.82 4.99 13.28
C ILE A 216 -6.05 5.75 13.76
N ALA A 217 -5.89 6.62 14.77
CA ALA A 217 -6.99 7.42 15.31
C ALA A 217 -7.60 8.33 14.24
N ASP A 218 -6.77 9.05 13.47
CA ASP A 218 -7.21 9.90 12.38
C ASP A 218 -8.01 9.10 11.33
N ALA A 219 -7.51 7.92 10.94
CA ALA A 219 -8.22 7.04 10.00
C ALA A 219 -9.57 6.53 10.56
N VAL A 220 -9.62 6.20 11.86
CA VAL A 220 -10.87 5.79 12.53
C VAL A 220 -11.86 6.95 12.61
N ASP A 221 -11.38 8.16 12.88
CA ASP A 221 -12.21 9.36 12.94
C ASP A 221 -12.81 9.71 11.56
N GLU A 222 -12.06 9.51 10.47
CA GLU A 222 -12.59 9.63 9.11
C GLU A 222 -13.70 8.61 8.83
N ILE A 223 -13.50 7.35 9.23
CA ILE A 223 -14.52 6.29 9.09
C ILE A 223 -15.75 6.63 9.94
N ALA A 224 -15.55 7.08 11.18
CA ALA A 224 -16.64 7.48 12.06
C ALA A 224 -17.44 8.64 11.45
N SER A 225 -16.76 9.66 10.91
CA SER A 225 -17.42 10.79 10.24
C SER A 225 -18.21 10.34 9.00
N LEU A 226 -17.67 9.40 8.21
CA LEU A 226 -18.40 8.83 7.08
C LEU A 226 -19.65 8.07 7.56
N LEU A 227 -19.52 7.25 8.59
CA LEU A 227 -20.63 6.49 9.17
C LEU A 227 -21.73 7.42 9.71
N GLU A 228 -21.37 8.50 10.40
CA GLU A 228 -22.32 9.52 10.88
C GLU A 228 -23.10 10.14 9.72
N ARG A 229 -22.42 10.59 8.66
CA ARG A 229 -23.09 11.16 7.48
C ARG A 229 -24.01 10.16 6.78
N VAL A 230 -23.58 8.90 6.68
CA VAL A 230 -24.42 7.83 6.15
C VAL A 230 -25.66 7.68 7.02
N LEU A 231 -25.51 7.53 8.33
CA LEU A 231 -26.64 7.36 9.26
C LEU A 231 -27.63 8.53 9.21
N ASP A 232 -27.13 9.77 9.15
CA ASP A 232 -27.97 10.98 9.04
C ASP A 232 -28.74 11.05 7.72
N SER A 233 -28.21 10.45 6.65
CA SER A 233 -28.84 10.42 5.33
C SER A 233 -29.88 9.32 5.16
N LEU A 234 -29.94 8.35 6.07
CA LEU A 234 -30.82 7.19 5.95
C LEU A 234 -32.24 7.49 6.46
N SER A 235 -33.23 6.94 5.75
CA SER A 235 -34.60 6.97 6.24
C SER A 235 -34.76 6.09 7.49
N PRO A 236 -35.72 6.40 8.38
CA PRO A 236 -36.02 5.58 9.55
C PRO A 236 -36.27 4.10 9.21
N GLU A 237 -36.93 3.81 8.10
CA GLU A 237 -37.22 2.44 7.64
C GLU A 237 -35.94 1.68 7.26
N THR A 238 -34.99 2.37 6.65
CA THR A 238 -33.70 1.79 6.26
C THR A 238 -32.87 1.46 7.50
N LEU A 239 -32.83 2.37 8.48
CA LEU A 239 -32.18 2.14 9.77
C LEU A 239 -32.78 0.94 10.49
N ILE A 240 -34.11 0.84 10.57
CA ILE A 240 -34.81 -0.31 11.16
C ILE A 240 -34.45 -1.61 10.45
N SER A 241 -34.38 -1.61 9.11
CA SER A 241 -33.99 -2.78 8.32
C SER A 241 -32.55 -3.22 8.62
N ILE A 242 -31.60 -2.28 8.70
CA ILE A 242 -30.21 -2.55 9.05
C ILE A 242 -30.11 -3.15 10.45
N VAL A 243 -30.73 -2.53 11.46
CA VAL A 243 -30.75 -3.03 12.84
C VAL A 243 -31.35 -4.44 12.91
N ASN A 244 -32.44 -4.70 12.18
CA ASN A 244 -33.04 -6.04 12.12
C ASN A 244 -32.12 -7.08 11.47
N LYS A 245 -31.36 -6.71 10.44
CA LYS A 245 -30.36 -7.61 9.82
C LYS A 245 -29.19 -7.87 10.77
N LEU A 246 -28.69 -6.84 11.46
CA LEU A 246 -27.63 -6.96 12.47
C LEU A 246 -28.09 -7.83 13.65
N ALA A 247 -29.32 -7.66 14.14
CA ALA A 247 -29.89 -8.47 15.22
C ALA A 247 -30.06 -9.94 14.86
N LYS A 248 -30.22 -10.25 13.58
CA LYS A 248 -30.22 -11.64 13.08
C LYS A 248 -28.81 -12.20 12.92
N ASN A 249 -27.79 -11.35 12.87
CA ASN A 249 -26.40 -11.76 12.79
C ASN A 249 -25.87 -12.09 14.20
N ARG A 250 -25.14 -13.21 14.34
CA ARG A 250 -24.67 -13.73 15.66
C ARG A 250 -23.74 -12.77 16.40
N VAL A 251 -23.24 -11.74 15.71
CA VAL A 251 -22.35 -10.69 16.25
C VAL A 251 -23.00 -9.91 17.39
N LEU A 252 -24.31 -9.60 17.33
CA LEU A 252 -24.98 -8.89 18.43
C LEU A 252 -25.13 -9.73 19.70
N GLY A 253 -24.87 -11.05 19.66
CA GLY A 253 -24.77 -11.87 20.86
C GLY A 253 -23.64 -11.45 21.81
N GLN A 254 -22.64 -10.69 21.32
CA GLN A 254 -21.44 -10.31 22.06
C GLN A 254 -21.37 -8.81 22.41
N VAL A 255 -22.23 -7.98 21.82
CA VAL A 255 -22.21 -6.51 21.93
C VAL A 255 -23.34 -6.02 22.83
N ALA A 256 -23.07 -5.01 23.66
CA ALA A 256 -24.10 -4.25 24.38
C ALA A 256 -24.23 -2.88 23.70
N ILE A 257 -25.43 -2.54 23.25
CA ILE A 257 -25.71 -1.26 22.59
C ILE A 257 -26.58 -0.43 23.54
N GLU A 258 -26.10 0.75 23.92
CA GLU A 258 -26.88 1.73 24.67
C GLU A 258 -27.35 2.84 23.73
N MET A 259 -28.66 2.96 23.56
CA MET A 259 -29.27 4.03 22.78
C MET A 259 -30.05 4.95 23.72
N ALA A 260 -29.65 6.22 23.81
CA ALA A 260 -30.45 7.25 24.43
C ALA A 260 -31.42 7.84 23.40
N TYR A 261 -32.69 8.01 23.77
CA TYR A 261 -33.69 8.63 22.93
C TYR A 261 -34.49 9.68 23.70
N SER A 262 -35.03 10.65 22.97
CA SER A 262 -35.90 11.68 23.52
C SER A 262 -37.14 11.86 22.65
N VAL A 263 -38.32 11.61 23.22
CA VAL A 263 -39.61 11.79 22.55
C VAL A 263 -40.23 13.11 22.99
N PRO A 264 -40.49 14.05 22.06
CA PRO A 264 -41.21 15.26 22.38
C PRO A 264 -42.69 14.93 22.64
N MET A 265 -43.15 15.22 23.85
CA MET A 265 -44.56 15.20 24.23
C MET A 265 -45.06 16.64 24.31
N LYS A 266 -46.39 16.82 24.21
CA LYS A 266 -47.07 18.12 24.07
C LYS A 266 -46.60 19.23 25.04
N HIS A 267 -46.01 18.88 26.19
CA HIS A 267 -45.48 19.84 27.18
C HIS A 267 -44.14 19.44 27.83
N LYS A 268 -43.49 18.32 27.44
CA LYS A 268 -42.24 17.81 28.04
C LYS A 268 -41.47 16.91 27.07
N LEU A 269 -40.14 16.84 27.20
CA LEU A 269 -39.32 15.82 26.54
C LEU A 269 -39.21 14.60 27.45
N MET A 270 -39.72 13.44 27.01
CA MET A 270 -39.42 12.18 27.70
C MET A 270 -38.09 11.66 27.20
N LYS A 271 -37.09 11.64 28.08
CA LYS A 271 -35.79 11.01 27.84
C LYS A 271 -35.85 9.56 28.33
N GLY A 272 -35.38 8.63 27.52
CA GLY A 272 -35.23 7.22 27.88
C GLY A 272 -33.90 6.70 27.34
N SER A 273 -33.45 5.58 27.91
CA SER A 273 -32.38 4.80 27.31
C SER A 273 -32.88 3.38 27.10
N VAL A 274 -32.54 2.79 25.95
CA VAL A 274 -32.72 1.38 25.68
C VAL A 274 -31.35 0.75 25.64
N GLN A 275 -31.11 -0.22 26.52
CA GLN A 275 -29.95 -1.09 26.44
C GLN A 275 -30.37 -2.36 25.70
N MET A 276 -29.85 -2.56 24.49
CA MET A 276 -29.99 -3.80 23.75
C MET A 276 -28.83 -4.72 24.11
N LEU A 277 -29.14 -5.82 24.80
CA LEU A 277 -28.19 -6.86 25.18
C LEU A 277 -28.33 -8.07 24.27
N GLY A 278 -27.21 -8.56 23.74
CA GLY A 278 -27.16 -9.85 23.07
C GLY A 278 -27.70 -10.98 23.94
N ALA A 279 -28.41 -11.94 23.33
CA ALA A 279 -29.03 -13.07 24.03
C ALA A 279 -28.06 -13.85 24.93
N SER A 280 -26.76 -13.87 24.61
CA SER A 280 -25.71 -14.55 25.39
C SER A 280 -25.25 -13.76 26.64
N ARG A 281 -25.54 -12.46 26.71
CA ARG A 281 -25.23 -11.59 27.86
C ARG A 281 -26.47 -11.22 28.68
N MET A 282 -27.66 -11.56 28.19
CA MET A 282 -28.91 -11.36 28.92
C MET A 282 -28.95 -12.31 30.13
N ASP A 283 -29.24 -11.77 31.31
CA ASP A 283 -29.51 -12.59 32.50
C ASP A 283 -30.57 -13.63 32.14
N LYS A 284 -30.30 -14.91 32.40
CA LYS A 284 -31.20 -16.02 32.09
C LYS A 284 -32.57 -15.86 32.75
N SER A 285 -32.64 -15.12 33.87
CA SER A 285 -33.90 -14.77 34.55
C SER A 285 -34.76 -13.76 33.78
N ARG A 286 -34.17 -13.02 32.84
CA ARG A 286 -34.81 -11.99 32.01
C ARG A 286 -35.05 -12.42 30.57
N LEU A 287 -34.64 -13.64 30.20
CA LEU A 287 -35.05 -14.23 28.94
C LEU A 287 -36.59 -14.34 28.97
N PRO A 288 -37.31 -13.95 27.89
CA PRO A 288 -38.74 -14.20 27.82
C PRO A 288 -38.95 -15.72 27.90
N THR A 289 -39.38 -16.18 29.08
CA THR A 289 -39.87 -17.54 29.25
C THR A 289 -40.98 -17.73 28.24
N ARG A 290 -40.98 -18.84 27.50
CA ARG A 290 -42.14 -19.26 26.70
C ARG A 290 -43.33 -19.44 27.65
N SER A 291 -44.00 -18.34 27.97
CA SER A 291 -45.28 -18.34 28.65
C SER A 291 -46.28 -18.81 27.62
N ASN A 292 -46.94 -19.92 27.92
CA ASN A 292 -48.05 -20.43 27.14
C ASN A 292 -49.03 -19.29 26.83
N ASN A 293 -49.25 -19.04 25.54
CA ASN A 293 -50.23 -18.09 25.04
C ASN A 293 -51.62 -18.45 25.59
N HIS A 294 -52.13 -17.65 26.51
CA HIS A 294 -53.56 -17.42 26.61
C HIS A 294 -53.82 -15.97 26.17
N PRO A 295 -54.62 -15.74 25.12
CA PRO A 295 -54.93 -14.39 24.68
C PRO A 295 -55.76 -13.69 25.77
N TYR A 296 -55.22 -12.58 26.27
CA TYR A 296 -55.92 -11.71 27.20
C TYR A 296 -57.01 -10.97 26.43
N VAL A 297 -58.28 -11.31 26.68
CA VAL A 297 -59.43 -10.58 26.14
C VAL A 297 -59.68 -9.39 27.07
N LEU A 298 -59.59 -8.17 26.54
CA LEU A 298 -59.95 -6.95 27.28
C LEU A 298 -61.47 -6.94 27.54
N PRO A 299 -61.93 -6.58 28.77
CA PRO A 299 -63.34 -6.42 29.04
C PRO A 299 -63.93 -5.27 28.20
N ARG A 300 -65.15 -5.45 27.71
CA ARG A 300 -65.93 -4.42 27.02
C ARG A 300 -66.38 -3.32 27.98
#